data_AF-A0A9N9JNV1-F1
#
_entry.id   AF-A0A9N9JNV1-F1
#
_cell.length_a   1.000
_cell.length_b   1.000
_cell.length_c   1.000
_cell.angle_alpha   90.00
_cell.angle_beta   90.00
_cell.angle_gamma   90.00
#
_symmetry.space_group_name_H-M   'P 1'
#
loop_
_entity.id
_entity.type
_entity.pdbx_description
1 polymer ?
#
loop_
_entity_poly.entity_id
_entity_poly.type
_entity_poly.pdbx_seq_one_letter_code
_entity_poly.pdbx_strand_id
1 'polypeptide(L)'
;VPSPPCQCGRHQFNSSLSKTFRKIGNKFINHFGATTVNGTLGEDILLAGGIKSDQIFGLILSENGFFNFAPYDGVFGLGFDSVSNFNTTSPFSKMVKQKAVKNPYFGFHISRKDVGGTLTLGDIDTTKFTGKLSYNK
;
A
#
# COMPACT_ATOMS: atom_id res chain seq x y z
N VAL A 1 -6.37 0.89 -5.16
CA VAL A 1 -6.86 2.28 -5.22
C VAL A 1 -8.01 2.39 -6.23
N PRO A 2 -8.97 3.32 -6.07
CA PRO A 2 -10.01 3.60 -7.04
C PRO A 2 -9.42 3.91 -8.41
N SER A 3 -10.10 3.48 -9.47
CA SER A 3 -9.83 3.84 -10.86
C SER A 3 -11.02 4.60 -11.45
N PRO A 4 -10.92 5.28 -12.61
CA PRO A 4 -11.99 6.14 -13.14
C PRO A 4 -13.38 5.49 -13.24
N PRO A 5 -13.52 4.18 -13.59
CA PRO A 5 -14.82 3.51 -13.56
C PRO A 5 -15.49 3.40 -12.18
N CYS A 6 -14.73 3.53 -11.08
CA CYS A 6 -15.21 3.41 -9.69
C CYS A 6 -15.96 4.67 -9.28
N GLN A 7 -17.27 4.61 -9.09
CA GLN A 7 -18.08 5.73 -8.58
C GLN A 7 -17.94 5.88 -7.05
N CYS A 8 -16.71 6.11 -6.60
CA CYS A 8 -16.29 5.89 -5.21
C CYS A 8 -16.06 7.21 -4.44
N GLY A 9 -16.32 8.37 -5.08
CA GLY A 9 -16.28 9.70 -4.46
C GLY A 9 -14.91 10.15 -3.92
N ARG A 10 -13.84 9.46 -4.29
CA ARG A 10 -12.47 9.58 -3.76
C ARG A 10 -11.46 9.73 -4.89
N HIS A 11 -10.21 10.03 -4.57
CA HIS A 11 -9.18 10.18 -5.60
C HIS A 11 -9.02 8.87 -6.38
N GLN A 12 -8.95 9.00 -7.70
CA GLN A 12 -8.82 7.88 -8.61
C GLN A 12 -7.47 7.92 -9.29
N PHE A 13 -6.85 6.74 -9.41
CA PHE A 13 -5.67 6.56 -10.24
C PHE A 13 -6.10 6.42 -11.71
N ASN A 14 -5.84 7.44 -12.52
CA ASN A 14 -6.09 7.40 -13.96
C ASN A 14 -4.87 6.87 -14.72
N SER A 15 -4.93 5.61 -15.13
CA SER A 15 -3.84 4.94 -15.84
C SER A 15 -3.47 5.57 -17.17
N SER A 16 -4.36 6.30 -17.84
CA SER A 16 -4.05 6.95 -19.13
C SER A 16 -3.13 8.16 -18.99
N LEU A 17 -2.97 8.69 -17.78
CA LEU A 17 -2.11 9.84 -17.50
C LEU A 17 -0.67 9.42 -17.14
N SER A 18 -0.44 8.15 -16.83
CA SER A 18 0.87 7.64 -16.47
C SER A 18 1.58 7.03 -17.67
N LYS A 19 2.79 7.53 -17.94
CA LYS A 19 3.67 6.99 -19.00
C LYS A 19 4.38 5.70 -18.58
N THR A 20 4.43 5.40 -17.29
CA THR A 20 5.08 4.22 -16.72
C THR A 20 4.09 3.11 -16.38
N PHE A 21 2.80 3.38 -16.50
CA PHE A 21 1.76 2.39 -16.23
C PHE A 21 1.81 1.23 -17.23
N ARG A 22 1.79 0.01 -16.68
CA ARG A 22 1.65 -1.24 -17.42
C ARG A 22 0.40 -1.97 -16.98
N LYS A 23 -0.48 -2.28 -17.94
CA LYS A 23 -1.66 -3.11 -17.69
C LYS A 23 -1.23 -4.56 -17.45
N ILE A 24 -1.66 -5.13 -16.32
CA ILE A 24 -1.51 -6.57 -16.02
C ILE A 24 -2.82 -7.30 -16.35
N GLY A 25 -3.97 -6.76 -15.94
CA GLY A 25 -5.29 -7.15 -16.41
C GLY A 25 -5.96 -8.31 -15.67
N ASN A 26 -5.25 -9.06 -14.82
CA ASN A 26 -5.84 -10.07 -13.94
C ASN A 26 -6.94 -9.45 -13.08
N LYS A 27 -8.12 -10.06 -13.05
CA LYS A 27 -9.24 -9.62 -12.21
C LYS A 27 -9.04 -10.10 -10.78
N PHE A 28 -9.52 -9.33 -9.82
CA PHE A 28 -9.57 -9.75 -8.42
C PHE A 28 -10.87 -9.32 -7.76
N ILE A 29 -11.23 -10.06 -6.72
CA ILE A 29 -12.28 -9.75 -5.75
C ILE A 29 -11.63 -9.87 -4.38
N ASN A 30 -11.78 -8.86 -3.53
CA ASN A 30 -11.29 -8.90 -2.15
C ASN A 30 -12.38 -8.48 -1.18
N HIS A 31 -12.38 -9.13 -0.02
CA HIS A 31 -13.29 -8.83 1.09
C HIS A 31 -12.51 -8.23 2.27
N PHE A 32 -12.87 -7.02 2.67
CA PHE A 32 -12.37 -6.32 3.84
C PHE A 32 -13.52 -6.19 4.85
N GLY A 33 -13.72 -7.25 5.65
CA GLY A 33 -14.89 -7.36 6.53
C GLY A 33 -16.18 -7.33 5.71
N ALA A 34 -17.05 -6.35 5.98
CA ALA A 34 -18.31 -6.14 5.24
C ALA A 34 -18.12 -5.45 3.87
N THR A 35 -16.89 -5.02 3.54
CA THR A 35 -16.61 -4.32 2.28
C THR A 35 -16.13 -5.31 1.22
N THR A 36 -16.70 -5.25 0.03
CA THR A 36 -16.23 -6.00 -1.14
C THR A 36 -15.69 -5.04 -2.19
N VAL A 37 -14.51 -5.33 -2.72
CA VAL A 37 -13.88 -4.56 -3.80
C VAL A 37 -13.61 -5.48 -4.99
N ASN A 38 -13.96 -5.01 -6.19
CA ASN A 38 -13.68 -5.69 -7.45
C ASN A 38 -12.77 -4.83 -8.30
N GLY A 39 -11.81 -5.44 -8.98
CA GLY A 39 -10.85 -4.68 -9.76
C GLY A 39 -10.01 -5.51 -10.71
N THR A 40 -9.01 -4.85 -11.27
CA THR A 40 -7.97 -5.47 -12.10
C THR A 40 -6.59 -5.08 -11.61
N LEU A 41 -5.58 -5.90 -11.88
CA LEU A 41 -4.21 -5.58 -11.57
C LEU A 41 -3.61 -4.65 -12.63
N GLY A 42 -2.81 -3.70 -12.16
CA GLY A 42 -1.92 -2.88 -12.97
C GLY A 42 -0.58 -2.75 -12.26
N GLU A 43 0.41 -2.24 -12.97
CA GLU A 43 1.72 -1.96 -12.41
C GLU A 43 2.13 -0.54 -12.78
N ASP A 44 2.73 0.16 -11.83
CA ASP A 44 3.29 1.49 -12.05
C ASP A 44 4.40 1.77 -11.04
N ILE A 45 5.10 2.90 -11.20
CA ILE A 45 6.03 3.41 -10.20
C ILE A 45 5.26 3.92 -8.98
N LEU A 46 5.50 3.27 -7.85
CA LEU A 46 5.12 3.71 -6.53
C LEU A 46 6.20 4.64 -5.97
N LEU A 47 5.78 5.81 -5.45
CA LEU A 47 6.61 6.69 -4.65
C LEU A 47 6.06 6.73 -3.22
N ALA A 48 6.78 6.18 -2.24
CA ALA A 48 6.39 6.17 -0.85
C ALA A 48 7.52 6.69 0.04
N GLY A 49 7.28 7.76 0.79
CA GLY A 49 8.32 8.36 1.66
C GLY A 49 9.60 8.79 0.92
N GLY A 50 9.51 9.15 -0.36
CA GLY A 50 10.66 9.47 -1.21
C GLY A 50 11.32 8.27 -1.90
N ILE A 51 10.86 7.06 -1.61
CA ILE A 51 11.42 5.81 -2.16
C ILE A 51 10.61 5.37 -3.37
N LYS A 52 11.30 5.10 -4.48
CA LYS A 52 10.70 4.62 -5.74
C LYS A 52 10.83 3.12 -5.88
N SER A 53 9.76 2.46 -6.34
CA SER A 53 9.75 1.05 -6.75
C SER A 53 8.64 0.84 -7.79
N ASP A 54 8.80 -0.07 -8.74
CA ASP A 54 7.67 -0.59 -9.53
C ASP A 54 6.78 -1.45 -8.61
N GLN A 55 5.46 -1.31 -8.68
CA GLN A 55 4.56 -2.06 -7.82
C GLN A 55 3.36 -2.54 -8.62
N ILE A 56 3.03 -3.83 -8.49
CA ILE A 56 1.75 -4.36 -8.94
C ILE A 56 0.69 -4.03 -7.88
N PHE A 57 -0.40 -3.40 -8.27
CA PHE A 57 -1.47 -2.99 -7.37
C PHE A 57 -2.85 -3.17 -8.00
N GLY A 58 -3.87 -3.16 -7.15
CA GLY A 58 -5.26 -3.28 -7.57
C GLY A 58 -5.86 -1.93 -7.99
N LEU A 59 -6.36 -1.87 -9.22
CA LEU A 59 -7.24 -0.85 -9.76
C LEU A 59 -8.69 -1.25 -9.47
N ILE A 60 -9.30 -0.60 -8.49
CA ILE A 60 -10.68 -0.87 -8.08
C ILE A 60 -11.62 -0.28 -9.13
N LEU A 61 -12.47 -1.13 -9.70
CA LEU A 61 -13.49 -0.77 -10.68
C LEU A 61 -14.84 -0.51 -10.00
N SER A 62 -15.10 -1.18 -8.89
CA SER A 62 -16.30 -1.00 -8.06
C SER A 62 -16.01 -1.45 -6.64
N GLU A 63 -16.65 -0.80 -5.67
CA GLU A 63 -16.66 -1.23 -4.28
C GLU A 63 -18.06 -1.14 -3.70
N ASN A 64 -18.33 -1.97 -2.69
CA ASN A 64 -19.57 -1.94 -1.94
C ASN A 64 -19.24 -2.14 -0.45
N GLY A 65 -19.67 -1.20 0.39
CA GLY A 65 -19.50 -1.27 1.84
C GLY A 65 -18.90 0.00 2.43
N PHE A 66 -18.13 -0.15 3.50
CA PHE A 66 -17.68 0.94 4.36
C PHE A 66 -16.67 1.89 3.70
N PHE A 67 -15.94 1.44 2.67
CA PHE A 67 -14.92 2.28 2.00
C PHE A 67 -15.49 3.55 1.36
N ASN A 68 -16.79 3.59 1.07
CA ASN A 68 -17.48 4.80 0.61
C ASN A 68 -17.45 5.96 1.64
N PHE A 69 -17.23 5.64 2.92
CA PHE A 69 -17.17 6.59 4.03
C PHE A 69 -15.76 6.72 4.62
N ALA A 70 -14.77 6.05 4.03
CA ALA A 70 -13.42 6.06 4.53
C ALA A 70 -12.71 7.40 4.22
N PRO A 71 -11.95 7.98 5.17
CA PRO A 71 -11.18 9.20 4.94
C PRO A 71 -9.88 8.97 4.13
N TYR A 72 -9.66 7.75 3.64
CA TYR A 72 -8.49 7.35 2.85
C TYR A 72 -8.92 6.83 1.49
N ASP A 73 -8.08 6.95 0.46
CA ASP A 73 -8.38 6.48 -0.90
C ASP A 73 -8.13 4.98 -1.08
N GLY A 74 -7.19 4.38 -0.34
CA GLY A 74 -6.85 2.98 -0.51
C GLY A 74 -6.02 2.38 0.61
N VAL A 75 -5.62 1.13 0.42
CA VAL A 75 -4.87 0.34 1.39
C VAL A 75 -3.45 0.09 0.89
N PHE A 76 -2.47 0.37 1.76
CA PHE A 76 -1.06 0.07 1.53
C PHE A 76 -0.66 -1.17 2.34
N GLY A 77 -0.66 -2.34 1.71
CA GLY A 77 -0.39 -3.61 2.38
C GLY A 77 1.09 -3.81 2.73
N LEU A 78 1.41 -4.05 3.99
CA LEU A 78 2.77 -4.32 4.49
C LEU A 78 2.99 -5.77 4.95
N GLY A 79 1.99 -6.64 4.71
CA GLY A 79 2.09 -8.06 5.01
C GLY A 79 3.08 -8.80 4.11
N PHE A 80 3.35 -10.05 4.48
CA PHE A 80 4.19 -10.96 3.71
C PHE A 80 3.59 -11.27 2.34
N ASP A 81 4.45 -11.56 1.36
CA ASP A 81 4.04 -11.93 0.01
C ASP A 81 3.13 -13.18 0.00
N SER A 82 3.29 -14.09 0.97
CA SER A 82 2.52 -15.34 1.09
C SER A 82 1.04 -15.15 1.43
N VAL A 83 0.65 -13.98 1.95
CA VAL A 83 -0.74 -13.64 2.27
C VAL A 83 -1.35 -12.64 1.27
N SER A 84 -0.66 -12.42 0.14
CA SER A 84 -1.14 -11.54 -0.91
C SER A 84 -2.23 -12.24 -1.73
N ASN A 85 -3.46 -11.72 -1.69
CA ASN A 85 -4.56 -12.20 -2.54
C ASN A 85 -4.29 -12.00 -4.04
N PHE A 86 -3.26 -11.22 -4.40
CA PHE A 86 -2.85 -11.01 -5.78
C PHE A 86 -1.76 -11.98 -6.23
N ASN A 87 -1.20 -12.79 -5.32
CA ASN A 87 0.02 -13.59 -5.55
C ASN A 87 1.19 -12.73 -6.06
N THR A 88 1.26 -11.48 -5.61
CA THR A 88 2.30 -10.50 -6.01
C THR A 88 3.13 -10.07 -4.80
N THR A 89 4.33 -9.54 -5.07
CA THR A 89 5.20 -8.97 -4.03
C THR A 89 4.56 -7.73 -3.39
N SER A 90 4.62 -7.63 -2.07
CA SER A 90 4.13 -6.46 -1.33
C SER A 90 5.05 -5.24 -1.54
N PRO A 91 4.55 -4.00 -1.40
CA PRO A 91 5.33 -2.77 -1.53
C PRO A 91 6.69 -2.78 -0.84
N PHE A 92 6.72 -3.13 0.45
CA PHE A 92 7.98 -3.13 1.19
C PHE A 92 8.91 -4.27 0.76
N SER A 93 8.39 -5.49 0.56
CA SER A 93 9.17 -6.59 0.00
C SER A 93 9.79 -6.22 -1.34
N LYS A 94 9.07 -5.46 -2.18
CA LYS A 94 9.53 -5.01 -3.49
C LYS A 94 10.67 -4.00 -3.35
N MET A 95 10.53 -3.00 -2.48
CA MET A 95 11.61 -2.06 -2.15
C MET A 95 12.87 -2.76 -1.66
N VAL A 96 12.74 -3.79 -0.81
CA VAL A 96 13.86 -4.60 -0.33
C VAL A 96 14.52 -5.37 -1.47
N LYS A 97 13.74 -6.07 -2.30
CA LYS A 97 14.26 -6.82 -3.47
C LYS A 97 15.01 -5.92 -4.45
N GLN A 98 14.57 -4.68 -4.60
CA GLN A 98 15.20 -3.67 -5.46
C GLN A 98 16.34 -2.91 -4.81
N LYS A 99 16.66 -3.20 -3.54
CA LYS A 99 17.66 -2.45 -2.76
C LYS A 99 17.36 -0.93 -2.72
N ALA A 100 16.07 -0.57 -2.77
CA ALA A 100 15.61 0.82 -2.69
C ALA A 100 15.59 1.33 -1.23
N VAL A 101 15.69 0.43 -0.27
CA VAL A 101 15.84 0.69 1.17
C VAL A 101 17.17 0.15 1.68
N LYS A 102 17.73 0.81 2.69
CA LYS A 102 18.99 0.42 3.32
C LYS A 102 18.89 -0.93 4.06
N ASN A 103 17.77 -1.16 4.75
CA ASN A 103 17.56 -2.33 5.57
C ASN A 103 16.20 -3.00 5.33
N PRO A 104 16.06 -4.31 5.56
CA PRO A 104 14.83 -5.06 5.32
C PRO A 104 13.84 -5.01 6.52
N TYR A 105 13.67 -3.84 7.14
CA TYR A 105 12.68 -3.62 8.19
C TYR A 105 12.00 -2.25 8.04
N PHE A 106 10.80 -2.14 8.59
CA PHE A 106 10.08 -0.88 8.74
C PHE A 106 9.59 -0.74 10.17
N GLY A 107 9.34 0.49 10.60
CA GLY A 107 8.88 0.81 11.95
C GLY A 107 7.67 1.73 11.93
N PHE A 108 6.80 1.56 12.92
CA PHE A 108 5.69 2.46 13.18
C PHE A 108 5.90 3.19 14.49
N HIS A 109 5.71 4.50 14.45
CA HIS A 109 5.48 5.33 15.62
C HIS A 109 4.07 5.90 15.53
N ILE A 110 3.27 5.73 16.59
CA ILE A 110 1.90 6.25 16.67
C ILE A 110 1.85 7.25 17.82
N SER A 111 1.53 8.51 17.54
CA SER A 111 1.49 9.54 18.59
C SER A 111 0.31 9.29 19.53
N ARG A 112 0.54 9.48 20.83
CA ARG A 112 -0.52 9.42 21.85
C ARG A 112 -1.11 10.80 22.17
N LYS A 113 -0.40 11.87 21.82
CA LYS A 113 -0.76 13.25 22.16
C LYS A 113 -1.34 14.02 20.97
N ASP A 114 -0.86 13.70 19.77
CA ASP A 114 -1.23 14.37 18.53
C ASP A 114 -1.95 13.38 17.61
N VAL A 115 -2.75 13.91 16.69
CA VAL A 115 -3.33 13.12 15.61
C VAL A 115 -2.20 12.78 14.62
N GLY A 116 -1.81 11.50 14.55
CA GLY A 116 -0.93 11.00 13.50
C GLY A 116 0.09 9.96 13.94
N GLY A 117 1.08 9.75 13.08
CA GLY A 117 2.14 8.78 13.27
C GLY A 117 3.17 8.86 12.14
N THR A 118 4.18 8.01 12.22
CA THR A 118 5.25 7.92 11.24
C THR A 118 5.47 6.47 10.88
N LEU A 119 5.54 6.19 9.58
CA LEU A 119 6.04 4.93 9.04
C LEU A 119 7.46 5.19 8.53
N THR A 120 8.44 4.50 9.11
CA THR A 120 9.84 4.57 8.70
C THR A 120 10.16 3.33 7.86
N LEU A 121 10.61 3.52 6.62
CA LEU A 121 10.93 2.44 5.69
C LEU A 121 12.45 2.28 5.59
N GLY A 122 12.97 1.13 5.99
CA GLY A 122 14.39 0.80 5.84
C GLY A 122 15.35 1.40 6.87
N ASP A 123 14.82 2.01 7.94
CA ASP A 123 15.61 2.58 9.02
C ASP A 123 14.90 2.46 10.38
N ILE A 124 15.65 2.67 11.46
CA ILE A 124 15.16 2.75 12.83
C ILE A 124 15.21 4.22 13.25
N ASP A 125 14.06 4.86 13.34
CA ASP A 125 13.98 6.25 13.81
C ASP A 125 14.13 6.30 15.34
N THR A 126 15.36 6.44 15.81
CA THR A 126 15.71 6.51 17.24
C THR A 126 15.17 7.75 17.94
N THR A 127 14.66 8.74 17.20
CA THR A 127 14.01 9.93 17.80
C THR A 127 12.61 9.62 18.32
N LYS A 128 12.03 8.46 17.95
CA LYS A 128 10.63 8.09 18.25
C LYS A 128 10.47 7.17 19.44
N PHE A 129 11.55 6.71 20.06
CA PHE A 129 11.49 5.84 21.23
C PHE A 129 12.70 6.04 22.14
N THR A 130 12.56 5.60 23.38
CA THR A 130 13.64 5.55 24.38
C THR A 130 13.91 4.11 24.78
N GLY A 131 15.13 3.82 25.24
CA GLY A 131 15.52 2.47 25.64
C GLY A 131 15.97 1.62 24.45
N LYS A 132 15.91 0.30 24.62
CA LYS A 132 16.38 -0.68 23.63
C LYS A 132 15.21 -1.40 22.98
N LEU A 133 15.36 -1.76 21.70
CA LEU A 133 14.42 -2.64 21.02
C LEU A 133 14.55 -4.06 21.56
N SER A 134 13.41 -4.70 21.80
CA SER A 134 13.30 -6.11 22.11
C SER A 134 12.74 -6.84 20.90
N TYR A 135 13.30 -8.00 20.58
CA TYR A 135 12.91 -8.80 19.41
C TYR A 135 12.33 -10.13 19.86
N ASN A 136 11.26 -10.57 19.19
CA ASN A 136 10.62 -11.87 19.42
C ASN A 136 10.76 -12.73 18.17
N LYS A 137 10.78 -14.05 18.35
CA LYS A 137 10.74 -15.04 17.27
C LYS A 137 9.30 -15.48 17.01
#